data_AF-A0ABD3RZE5-F1
#
_entry.id   AF-A0ABD3RZE5-F1
#
_cell.length_a   1.000
_cell.length_b   1.000
_cell.length_c   1.000
_cell.angle_alpha   90.00
_cell.angle_beta   90.00
_cell.angle_gamma   90.00
#
_symmetry.space_group_name_H-M   'P 1'
#
loop_
_entity.id
_entity.type
_entity.pdbx_description
1 polymer ?
#
loop_
_entity_poly.entity_id
_entity_poly.type
_entity_poly.pdbx_seq_one_letter_code
_entity_poly.pdbx_strand_id
1 'polypeptide(L)'
;MDTYHLDRLSPSIFRSKEGSRMVLHYKYIGFVGCYTSAGQADPFESSLGGVPHDRSRVGRGILAFGVDGSGNMHFLNDGEPIIEGIENPSYLCILGRNGEEGSARPALPRAGGLCVVSEVRGGEFQSYSIGRDVTRTGEIIIRATAIGTALGTGGSYPCHVMSSNVGDDLVGIIVSNYGEDEGVLSIFVFGDGSVGPQSVIVALGPGSNVNPDRQISSHAHSASVTRHPSPPSSMDLCCADLGSDVIVRFSLSITRSNECGEISLSCAETERISAPPGSGPRSIMFNPVFGDIAIVSLEMTAQVWLIRKSAKTGGYESLGEPVSLLPQNWPKESDEDYRFNHGRWASDALWSPCGKFAYAAARLHNSITVFNLSTIADSSSMSVEFEPLRFVQRVSTEGLTPRCLCMSECGQFIFVAHQHSHDISSFGRNESDGTIEFIDRLDVPNAACVKLIRPDCIGQH
;
A
#
# COMPACT_ATOMS: atom_id res chain seq x y z
N MET A 1 41.35 28.25 8.21
CA MET A 1 41.05 27.28 9.28
C MET A 1 39.68 27.66 9.79
N ASP A 2 38.66 27.25 9.04
CA ASP A 2 37.29 27.68 9.25
C ASP A 2 36.56 26.57 10.00
N THR A 3 36.13 26.90 11.21
CA THR A 3 35.25 26.06 12.02
C THR A 3 33.83 26.58 11.82
N TYR A 4 33.03 25.84 11.05
CA TYR A 4 31.59 26.06 10.97
C TYR A 4 30.92 25.42 12.19
N HIS A 5 30.40 26.26 13.08
CA HIS A 5 29.41 25.85 14.07
C HIS A 5 28.05 25.69 13.37
N LEU A 6 27.51 24.47 13.39
CA LEU A 6 26.13 24.16 13.00
C LEU A 6 25.23 24.46 14.21
N ASP A 7 24.60 25.62 14.22
CA ASP A 7 23.51 25.93 15.13
C ASP A 7 22.17 25.37 14.60
N ARG A 8 21.40 24.82 15.55
CA ARG A 8 20.09 24.20 15.39
C ARG A 8 19.08 25.18 14.77
N LEU A 9 18.49 24.81 13.65
CA LEU A 9 17.36 25.54 13.05
C LEU A 9 16.02 24.84 13.36
N SER A 10 15.08 25.65 13.83
CA SER A 10 13.69 25.36 14.19
C SER A 10 12.80 24.90 13.02
N PRO A 11 11.70 24.16 13.26
CA PRO A 11 10.75 23.75 12.24
C PRO A 11 9.84 24.94 11.89
N SER A 12 10.10 25.59 10.76
CA SER A 12 9.22 26.62 10.23
C SER A 12 9.10 26.46 8.73
N ILE A 13 7.85 26.43 8.25
CA ILE A 13 7.40 26.72 6.88
C ILE A 13 8.47 27.48 6.10
N PHE A 14 8.96 26.94 4.98
CA PHE A 14 9.79 27.72 4.06
C PHE A 14 8.91 28.80 3.42
N ARG A 15 8.89 29.97 4.07
CA ARG A 15 8.25 31.19 3.58
C ARG A 15 9.29 31.96 2.78
N SER A 16 9.34 31.79 1.46
CA SER A 16 10.08 32.74 0.62
C SER A 16 9.18 33.95 0.33
N LYS A 17 9.67 35.16 0.65
CA LYS A 17 9.07 36.41 0.17
C LYS A 17 9.63 36.70 -1.23
N GLU A 18 9.17 36.01 -2.25
CA GLU A 18 9.26 36.55 -3.61
C GLU A 18 8.03 37.44 -3.85
N GLY A 19 8.20 38.75 -3.67
CA GLY A 19 7.19 39.75 -4.03
C GLY A 19 5.80 39.53 -3.39
N SER A 20 5.63 39.83 -2.10
CA SER A 20 4.31 39.97 -1.43
C SER A 20 3.31 38.80 -1.53
N ARG A 21 3.69 37.61 -2.02
CA ARG A 21 2.81 36.43 -2.15
C ARG A 21 3.33 35.26 -1.30
N MET A 22 2.45 34.58 -0.58
CA MET A 22 2.78 33.32 0.10
C MET A 22 2.68 32.17 -0.91
N VAL A 23 3.76 31.41 -1.09
CA VAL A 23 3.73 30.15 -1.86
C VAL A 23 3.79 29.00 -0.84
N LEU A 24 2.79 28.13 -0.83
CA LEU A 24 2.81 26.93 0.00
C LEU A 24 3.72 25.89 -0.68
N HIS A 25 4.88 25.62 -0.08
CA HIS A 25 5.76 24.55 -0.51
C HIS A 25 5.40 23.26 0.24
N TYR A 26 4.71 22.35 -0.45
CA TYR A 26 4.48 21.00 0.06
C TYR A 26 5.71 20.14 -0.14
N LYS A 27 6.01 19.28 0.84
CA LYS A 27 7.02 18.24 0.76
C LYS A 27 6.51 17.01 0.01
N TYR A 28 5.22 16.71 0.15
CA TYR A 28 4.53 15.63 -0.56
C TYR A 28 3.18 16.10 -1.08
N ILE A 29 2.73 15.52 -2.18
CA ILE A 29 1.32 15.51 -2.58
C ILE A 29 0.77 14.13 -2.22
N GLY A 30 -0.36 14.10 -1.54
CA GLY A 30 -1.10 12.91 -1.21
C GLY A 30 -2.35 12.75 -2.05
N PHE A 31 -2.74 11.50 -2.26
CA PHE A 31 -3.97 11.11 -2.92
C PHE A 31 -4.73 10.16 -2.01
N VAL A 32 -6.04 10.36 -1.91
CA VAL A 32 -6.92 9.50 -1.12
C VAL A 32 -8.09 9.01 -1.95
N GLY A 33 -8.20 7.69 -2.06
CA GLY A 33 -9.35 7.01 -2.65
C GLY A 33 -10.45 6.86 -1.60
N CYS A 34 -11.66 7.25 -1.97
CA CYS A 34 -12.82 7.28 -1.09
C CYS A 34 -13.92 6.38 -1.64
N TYR A 35 -14.52 5.51 -0.82
CA TYR A 35 -15.68 4.73 -1.27
C TYR A 35 -16.84 5.66 -1.64
N THR A 36 -17.43 5.41 -2.81
CA THR A 36 -18.51 6.25 -3.38
C THR A 36 -19.89 5.68 -3.13
N SER A 37 -19.98 4.39 -2.79
CA SER A 37 -21.24 3.68 -2.58
C SER A 37 -21.45 3.41 -1.09
N ALA A 38 -22.69 3.64 -0.61
CA ALA A 38 -23.04 3.40 0.79
C ALA A 38 -22.98 1.90 1.12
N GLY A 39 -22.44 1.56 2.30
CA GLY A 39 -22.40 0.18 2.79
C GLY A 39 -21.41 -0.77 2.10
N GLN A 40 -20.53 -0.26 1.24
CA GLN A 40 -19.39 -1.00 0.68
C GLN A 40 -18.21 -1.16 1.63
N ALA A 41 -18.28 -0.51 2.80
CA ALA A 41 -17.40 -0.86 3.90
C ALA A 41 -17.88 -2.18 4.50
N ASP A 42 -17.14 -3.24 4.22
CA ASP A 42 -17.27 -4.58 4.79
C ASP A 42 -18.65 -5.28 4.59
N PRO A 43 -18.78 -6.28 3.71
CA PRO A 43 -20.04 -6.99 3.50
C PRO A 43 -20.49 -7.84 4.71
N PHE A 44 -19.71 -7.89 5.79
CA PHE A 44 -19.83 -8.90 6.85
C PHE A 44 -20.59 -8.46 8.12
N GLU A 45 -21.62 -7.62 8.01
CA GLU A 45 -22.68 -7.53 9.04
C GLU A 45 -23.64 -8.75 9.00
N SER A 46 -23.13 -9.95 8.72
CA SER A 46 -23.85 -11.16 9.13
C SER A 46 -23.64 -11.38 10.63
N SER A 47 -24.43 -12.27 11.23
CA SER A 47 -24.57 -12.48 12.69
C SER A 47 -23.30 -12.85 13.47
N LEU A 48 -22.10 -12.76 12.89
CA LEU A 48 -20.83 -13.30 13.39
C LEU A 48 -19.61 -12.35 13.32
N GLY A 49 -19.81 -11.03 13.12
CA GLY A 49 -18.86 -10.07 13.70
C GLY A 49 -18.06 -9.12 12.78
N GLY A 50 -18.68 -8.53 11.75
CA GLY A 50 -18.14 -7.33 11.09
C GLY A 50 -18.22 -6.08 11.98
N VAL A 51 -17.30 -5.12 11.80
CA VAL A 51 -17.23 -3.90 12.63
C VAL A 51 -18.33 -2.91 12.20
N PRO A 52 -19.25 -2.49 13.09
CA PRO A 52 -20.29 -1.50 12.78
C PRO A 52 -19.69 -0.14 12.38
N HIS A 53 -20.30 0.57 11.44
CA HIS A 53 -19.78 1.86 10.98
C HIS A 53 -20.78 2.79 10.32
N ASP A 54 -20.42 4.08 10.29
CA ASP A 54 -21.17 5.11 9.60
C ASP A 54 -21.06 4.92 8.08
N ARG A 55 -22.19 4.52 7.47
CA ARG A 55 -22.35 4.32 6.03
C ARG A 55 -22.95 5.54 5.33
N SER A 56 -23.23 6.61 6.08
CA SER A 56 -23.96 7.78 5.57
C SER A 56 -23.06 8.76 4.82
N ARG A 57 -21.76 8.80 5.12
CA ARG A 57 -20.78 9.65 4.45
C ARG A 57 -19.99 8.84 3.43
N VAL A 58 -20.17 9.16 2.15
CA VAL A 58 -19.40 8.60 1.03
C VAL A 58 -18.59 9.69 0.35
N GLY A 59 -17.49 9.30 -0.29
CA GLY A 59 -16.70 10.18 -1.14
C GLY A 59 -17.25 10.31 -2.55
N ARG A 60 -16.56 11.10 -3.37
CA ARG A 60 -16.91 11.35 -4.79
C ARG A 60 -15.86 10.83 -5.78
N GLY A 61 -14.85 10.11 -5.30
CA GLY A 61 -13.74 9.61 -6.10
C GLY A 61 -12.40 9.74 -5.37
N ILE A 62 -11.41 10.35 -6.03
CA ILE A 62 -10.07 10.56 -5.47
C ILE A 62 -9.84 12.05 -5.21
N LEU A 63 -9.42 12.37 -3.99
CA LEU A 63 -9.04 13.71 -3.55
C LEU A 63 -7.52 13.85 -3.52
N ALA A 64 -7.03 15.10 -3.62
CA ALA A 64 -5.62 15.43 -3.43
C ALA A 64 -5.42 16.35 -2.22
N PHE A 65 -4.30 16.17 -1.53
CA PHE A 65 -3.89 17.03 -0.41
C PHE A 65 -2.39 17.29 -0.47
N GLY A 66 -1.94 18.43 0.05
CA GLY A 66 -0.54 18.75 0.24
C GLY A 66 -0.10 18.40 1.66
N VAL A 67 1.14 17.96 1.81
CA VAL A 67 1.79 17.71 3.11
C VAL A 67 2.95 18.68 3.26
N ASP A 68 2.95 19.48 4.32
CA ASP A 68 4.04 20.42 4.59
C ASP A 68 5.31 19.74 5.16
N GLY A 69 6.36 20.51 5.44
CA GLY A 69 7.61 19.99 6.00
C GLY A 69 7.49 19.45 7.43
N SER A 70 6.39 19.72 8.12
CA SER A 70 6.09 19.27 9.49
C SER A 70 5.11 18.12 9.52
N GLY A 71 4.55 17.69 8.38
CA GLY A 71 3.59 16.60 8.28
C GLY A 71 2.12 17.03 8.36
N ASN A 72 1.83 18.34 8.39
CA ASN A 72 0.45 18.84 8.37
C ASN A 72 -0.14 18.71 6.96
N MET A 73 -1.43 18.43 6.89
CA MET A 73 -2.17 18.15 5.67
C MET A 73 -3.10 19.30 5.30
N HIS A 74 -3.17 19.62 4.02
CA HIS A 74 -4.06 20.66 3.49
C HIS A 74 -4.71 20.18 2.21
N PHE A 75 -6.02 20.31 2.07
CA PHE A 75 -6.67 20.00 0.80
C PHE A 75 -6.11 20.84 -0.33
N LEU A 76 -5.98 20.21 -1.50
CA LEU A 76 -5.75 20.87 -2.77
C LEU A 76 -7.07 20.92 -3.53
N ASN A 77 -7.12 21.75 -4.58
CA ASN A 77 -8.30 21.88 -5.44
C ASN A 77 -9.58 22.21 -4.63
N ASP A 78 -9.46 23.02 -3.57
CA ASP A 78 -10.55 23.35 -2.64
C ASP A 78 -11.27 22.14 -2.01
N GLY A 79 -10.62 20.96 -1.97
CA GLY A 79 -11.23 19.71 -1.50
C GLY A 79 -12.17 19.07 -2.51
N GLU A 80 -12.15 19.51 -3.77
CA GLU A 80 -12.83 18.83 -4.86
C GLU A 80 -11.98 17.66 -5.39
N PRO A 81 -12.63 16.55 -5.79
CA PRO A 81 -11.94 15.38 -6.32
C PRO A 81 -11.18 15.69 -7.61
N ILE A 82 -9.97 15.14 -7.72
CA ILE A 82 -9.16 15.19 -8.95
C ILE A 82 -9.59 14.13 -9.97
N ILE A 83 -10.27 13.07 -9.51
CA ILE A 83 -10.86 12.01 -10.33
C ILE A 83 -12.27 11.76 -9.79
N GLU A 84 -13.27 11.93 -10.66
CA GLU A 84 -14.69 11.67 -10.39
C GLU A 84 -15.23 10.55 -11.28
N GLY A 85 -16.41 10.03 -10.93
CA GLY A 85 -17.13 9.03 -11.75
C GLY A 85 -16.54 7.63 -11.71
N ILE A 86 -15.48 7.41 -10.93
CA ILE A 86 -14.96 6.09 -10.58
C ILE A 86 -15.73 5.55 -9.37
N GLU A 87 -16.26 4.34 -9.46
CA GLU A 87 -16.97 3.71 -8.36
C GLU A 87 -15.98 3.04 -7.41
N ASN A 88 -16.10 3.29 -6.10
CA ASN A 88 -15.32 2.66 -5.04
C ASN A 88 -13.80 2.56 -5.36
N PRO A 89 -13.09 3.69 -5.56
CA PRO A 89 -11.64 3.71 -5.72
C PRO A 89 -10.94 3.30 -4.41
N SER A 90 -10.97 2.00 -4.09
CA SER A 90 -10.64 1.49 -2.77
C SER A 90 -9.16 1.29 -2.55
N TYR A 91 -8.39 1.21 -3.64
CA TYR A 91 -6.94 1.14 -3.61
C TYR A 91 -6.35 1.86 -4.83
N LEU A 92 -5.20 2.49 -4.62
CA LEU A 92 -4.44 3.12 -5.69
C LEU A 92 -2.94 2.90 -5.48
N CYS A 93 -2.18 2.92 -6.57
CA CYS A 93 -0.73 2.95 -6.54
C CYS A 93 -0.18 4.10 -7.38
N ILE A 94 1.00 4.59 -7.00
CA ILE A 94 1.74 5.55 -7.79
C ILE A 94 2.50 4.80 -8.87
N LEU A 95 2.28 5.17 -10.13
CA LEU A 95 3.12 4.73 -11.25
C LEU A 95 4.47 5.46 -11.13
N GLY A 96 5.52 4.72 -10.81
CA GLY A 96 6.83 5.27 -10.48
C GLY A 96 7.49 6.05 -11.62
N ARG A 97 8.23 7.10 -11.25
CA ARG A 97 9.18 7.80 -12.13
C ARG A 97 10.54 7.11 -12.04
N ASN A 98 11.08 6.65 -13.17
CA ASN A 98 12.47 6.19 -13.24
C ASN A 98 13.22 6.99 -14.30
N GLY A 99 14.34 7.60 -13.91
CA GLY A 99 15.35 8.14 -14.81
C GLY A 99 15.62 9.63 -14.67
N GLU A 100 16.90 9.99 -14.70
CA GLU A 100 17.40 11.34 -14.95
C GLU A 100 16.88 11.86 -16.31
N GLU A 101 16.88 13.18 -16.48
CA GLU A 101 16.58 13.82 -17.77
C GLU A 101 17.38 13.17 -18.91
N GLY A 102 16.69 12.62 -19.92
CA GLY A 102 17.34 12.09 -21.13
C GLY A 102 17.13 10.59 -21.44
N SER A 103 16.46 9.80 -20.59
CA SER A 103 16.14 8.40 -20.95
C SER A 103 15.15 8.32 -22.12
N ALA A 104 15.25 7.29 -22.97
CA ALA A 104 14.42 7.09 -24.18
C ALA A 104 13.01 6.51 -23.89
N ARG A 105 12.36 6.91 -22.79
CA ARG A 105 11.07 6.35 -22.32
C ARG A 105 9.82 7.00 -22.98
N PRO A 106 8.64 6.37 -23.03
CA PRO A 106 7.39 7.05 -23.40
C PRO A 106 7.09 8.25 -22.50
N ALA A 107 6.44 9.31 -23.00
CA ALA A 107 6.30 10.59 -22.28
C ALA A 107 5.40 10.55 -21.02
N LEU A 108 4.46 9.61 -20.92
CA LEU A 108 3.42 9.60 -19.89
C LEU A 108 3.82 8.98 -18.53
N PRO A 109 4.58 7.87 -18.44
CA PRO A 109 5.12 7.43 -17.14
C PRO A 109 6.25 8.34 -16.61
N ARG A 110 6.71 9.34 -17.38
CA ARG A 110 7.74 10.31 -16.92
C ARG A 110 7.21 11.38 -15.96
N ALA A 111 5.90 11.65 -15.98
CA ALA A 111 5.26 12.75 -15.24
C ALA A 111 4.61 12.31 -13.91
N GLY A 112 4.77 11.05 -13.50
CA GLY A 112 3.99 10.48 -12.40
C GLY A 112 2.55 10.16 -12.81
N GLY A 113 2.00 9.10 -12.25
CA GLY A 113 0.64 8.65 -12.56
C GLY A 113 0.01 7.88 -11.41
N LEU A 114 -1.29 7.65 -11.53
CA LEU A 114 -2.05 6.78 -10.64
C LEU A 114 -2.56 5.58 -11.41
N CYS A 115 -2.55 4.43 -10.76
CA CYS A 115 -3.38 3.29 -11.15
C CYS A 115 -4.36 3.03 -10.01
N VAL A 116 -5.64 2.93 -10.35
CA VAL A 116 -6.73 2.91 -9.37
C VAL A 116 -7.64 1.74 -9.69
N VAL A 117 -8.00 0.95 -8.68
CA VAL A 117 -9.00 -0.12 -8.82
C VAL A 117 -10.37 0.37 -8.38
N SER A 118 -11.41 -0.03 -9.09
CA SER A 118 -12.80 0.12 -8.66
C SER A 118 -13.24 -1.18 -7.98
N GLU A 119 -13.45 -1.17 -6.67
CA GLU A 119 -13.90 -2.34 -5.92
C GLU A 119 -15.38 -2.59 -6.18
N VAL A 120 -15.64 -3.23 -7.31
CA VAL A 120 -16.97 -3.56 -7.81
C VAL A 120 -16.99 -4.99 -8.33
N ARG A 121 -18.18 -5.58 -8.41
CA ARG A 121 -18.35 -6.96 -8.88
C ARG A 121 -17.79 -7.22 -10.27
N GLY A 122 -17.90 -6.26 -11.19
CA GLY A 122 -17.34 -6.39 -12.54
C GLY A 122 -15.81 -6.31 -12.60
N GLY A 123 -15.19 -5.80 -11.54
CA GLY A 123 -13.75 -5.63 -11.36
C GLY A 123 -13.04 -4.89 -12.48
N GLU A 124 -12.72 -3.62 -12.25
CA GLU A 124 -12.04 -2.78 -13.22
C GLU A 124 -10.90 -2.00 -12.56
N PHE A 125 -9.98 -1.52 -13.38
CA PHE A 125 -8.98 -0.54 -12.97
C PHE A 125 -8.75 0.48 -14.07
N GLN A 126 -8.27 1.66 -13.69
CA GLN A 126 -7.96 2.73 -14.63
C GLN A 126 -6.64 3.42 -14.28
N SER A 127 -5.92 3.83 -15.32
CA SER A 127 -4.68 4.58 -15.18
C SER A 127 -4.90 6.06 -15.49
N TYR A 128 -4.19 6.93 -14.77
CA TYR A 128 -4.27 8.38 -14.91
C TYR A 128 -2.86 8.99 -14.93
N SER A 129 -2.63 9.96 -15.82
CA SER A 129 -1.48 10.85 -15.71
C SER A 129 -1.82 11.93 -14.70
N ILE A 130 -0.88 12.29 -13.83
CA ILE A 130 -1.06 13.40 -12.88
C ILE A 130 -0.23 14.59 -13.33
N GLY A 131 -0.88 15.74 -13.42
CA GLY A 131 -0.26 17.02 -13.73
C GLY A 131 -0.42 18.01 -12.58
N ARG A 132 0.48 18.98 -12.51
CA ARG A 132 0.48 20.04 -11.50
C ARG A 132 0.61 21.41 -12.15
N ASP A 133 -0.34 22.28 -11.83
CA ASP A 133 -0.30 23.71 -12.15
C ASP A 133 -0.01 24.52 -10.88
N VAL A 134 0.62 25.69 -11.05
CA VAL A 134 0.73 26.69 -9.99
C VAL A 134 0.02 27.96 -10.43
N THR A 135 -1.02 28.36 -9.70
CA THR A 135 -1.78 29.57 -10.03
C THR A 135 -0.94 30.82 -9.83
N ARG A 136 -1.40 31.96 -10.38
CA ARG A 136 -0.77 33.27 -10.16
C ARG A 136 -0.70 33.65 -8.66
N THR A 137 -1.58 33.10 -7.83
CA THR A 137 -1.59 33.31 -6.37
C THR A 137 -0.66 32.36 -5.61
N GLY A 138 0.01 31.41 -6.28
CA GLY A 138 0.93 30.46 -5.68
C GLY A 138 0.28 29.17 -5.18
N GLU A 139 -0.99 28.94 -5.55
CA GLU A 139 -1.72 27.73 -5.19
C GLU A 139 -1.39 26.58 -6.13
N ILE A 140 -1.24 25.38 -5.57
CA ILE A 140 -0.99 24.15 -6.35
C ILE A 140 -2.34 23.52 -6.73
N ILE A 141 -2.58 23.37 -8.03
CA ILE A 141 -3.72 22.63 -8.57
C ILE A 141 -3.21 21.31 -9.15
N ILE A 142 -3.86 20.22 -8.77
CA ILE A 142 -3.58 18.89 -9.29
C ILE A 142 -4.64 18.51 -10.33
N ARG A 143 -4.21 17.95 -11.44
CA ARG A 143 -5.10 17.42 -12.48
C ARG A 143 -4.81 15.95 -12.71
N ALA A 144 -5.85 15.17 -12.94
CA ALA A 144 -5.74 13.80 -13.40
C ALA A 144 -6.39 13.66 -14.78
N THR A 145 -5.69 13.01 -15.70
CA THR A 145 -6.21 12.72 -17.04
C THR A 145 -6.15 11.22 -17.26
N ALA A 146 -7.28 10.62 -17.63
CA ALA A 146 -7.36 9.21 -17.95
C ALA A 146 -6.38 8.83 -19.08
N ILE A 147 -5.64 7.74 -18.87
CA ILE A 147 -4.76 7.13 -19.89
C ILE A 147 -5.50 5.94 -20.47
N GLY A 148 -5.96 6.07 -21.71
CA GLY A 148 -6.81 5.04 -22.32
C GLY A 148 -8.16 4.91 -21.61
N THR A 149 -8.77 3.74 -21.70
CA THR A 149 -10.05 3.42 -21.05
C THR A 149 -9.83 2.50 -19.85
N ALA A 150 -10.80 2.47 -18.93
CA ALA A 150 -10.82 1.48 -17.87
C ALA A 150 -10.75 0.07 -18.45
N LEU A 151 -10.04 -0.82 -17.76
CA LEU A 151 -9.81 -2.19 -18.16
C LEU A 151 -10.42 -3.15 -17.15
N GLY A 152 -11.05 -4.22 -17.65
CA GLY A 152 -11.47 -5.33 -16.81
C GLY A 152 -10.26 -6.02 -16.20
N THR A 153 -10.32 -6.25 -14.90
CA THR A 153 -9.28 -6.98 -14.16
C THR A 153 -9.35 -8.48 -14.43
N GLY A 154 -10.51 -8.99 -14.84
CA GLY A 154 -10.76 -10.44 -14.99
C GLY A 154 -11.13 -11.15 -13.69
N GLY A 155 -11.26 -10.41 -12.57
CA GLY A 155 -11.82 -10.89 -11.31
C GLY A 155 -12.85 -9.92 -10.75
N SER A 156 -13.44 -10.25 -9.60
CA SER A 156 -14.41 -9.40 -8.91
C SER A 156 -13.80 -8.71 -7.69
N TYR A 157 -14.25 -7.50 -7.37
CA TYR A 157 -13.83 -6.72 -6.19
C TYR A 157 -12.30 -6.60 -6.09
N PRO A 158 -11.63 -5.97 -7.07
CA PRO A 158 -10.22 -5.63 -6.96
C PRO A 158 -10.01 -4.73 -5.75
N CYS A 159 -9.15 -5.17 -4.84
CA CYS A 159 -8.95 -4.54 -3.53
C CYS A 159 -7.51 -4.08 -3.30
N HIS A 160 -6.60 -4.42 -4.22
CA HIS A 160 -5.21 -4.01 -4.18
C HIS A 160 -4.64 -3.90 -5.59
N VAL A 161 -3.84 -2.85 -5.82
CA VAL A 161 -3.03 -2.70 -7.02
C VAL A 161 -1.64 -2.23 -6.64
N MET A 162 -0.63 -2.77 -7.32
CA MET A 162 0.74 -2.28 -7.24
C MET A 162 1.37 -2.20 -8.63
N SER A 163 2.40 -1.38 -8.74
CA SER A 163 3.23 -1.33 -9.94
C SER A 163 4.65 -1.77 -9.61
N SER A 164 5.29 -2.52 -10.51
CA SER A 164 6.72 -2.80 -10.46
C SER A 164 7.38 -2.41 -11.77
N ASN A 165 8.54 -1.77 -11.68
CA ASN A 165 9.36 -1.50 -12.87
C ASN A 165 9.99 -2.81 -13.37
N VAL A 166 10.02 -2.98 -14.67
CA VAL A 166 10.66 -4.10 -15.36
C VAL A 166 11.61 -3.55 -16.39
N GLY A 167 12.90 -3.87 -16.24
CA GLY A 167 13.95 -3.23 -17.04
C GLY A 167 13.87 -1.70 -16.98
N ASP A 168 14.15 -1.06 -18.11
CA ASP A 168 14.25 0.40 -18.22
C ASP A 168 13.03 1.08 -18.83
N ASP A 169 12.01 0.38 -19.28
CA ASP A 169 10.94 1.00 -20.08
C ASP A 169 9.55 0.39 -19.89
N LEU A 170 9.43 -0.69 -19.12
CA LEU A 170 8.17 -1.35 -18.83
C LEU A 170 7.77 -1.24 -17.36
N VAL A 171 6.46 -1.25 -17.12
CA VAL A 171 5.88 -1.31 -15.78
C VAL A 171 4.86 -2.44 -15.74
N GLY A 172 5.04 -3.42 -14.85
CA GLY A 172 4.03 -4.41 -14.53
C GLY A 172 3.01 -3.84 -13.57
N ILE A 173 1.72 -3.93 -13.91
CA ILE A 173 0.59 -3.59 -13.03
C ILE A 173 0.00 -4.89 -12.52
N ILE A 174 0.03 -5.08 -11.20
CA ILE A 174 -0.46 -6.29 -10.54
C ILE A 174 -1.69 -5.92 -9.71
N VAL A 175 -2.81 -6.57 -9.98
CA VAL A 175 -4.10 -6.39 -9.32
C VAL A 175 -4.49 -7.67 -8.58
N SER A 176 -4.89 -7.53 -7.32
CA SER A 176 -5.46 -8.62 -6.53
C SER A 176 -6.97 -8.42 -6.41
N ASN A 177 -7.72 -9.41 -6.85
CA ASN A 177 -9.17 -9.43 -6.83
C ASN A 177 -9.65 -10.32 -5.70
N TYR A 178 -10.37 -9.73 -4.74
CA TYR A 178 -10.85 -10.42 -3.55
C TYR A 178 -11.83 -11.53 -3.95
N GLY A 179 -12.74 -11.26 -4.89
CA GLY A 179 -13.69 -12.24 -5.40
C GLY A 179 -14.84 -12.58 -4.45
N GLU A 180 -15.99 -12.95 -5.01
CA GLU A 180 -17.08 -13.60 -4.27
C GLU A 180 -16.82 -15.11 -4.21
N ASP A 181 -16.68 -15.73 -5.39
CA ASP A 181 -16.57 -17.18 -5.54
C ASP A 181 -15.12 -17.67 -5.69
N GLU A 182 -14.21 -16.78 -6.09
CA GLU A 182 -12.80 -17.10 -6.33
C GLU A 182 -11.93 -15.85 -6.37
N GLY A 183 -10.77 -15.91 -5.72
CA GLY A 183 -9.73 -14.89 -5.72
C GLY A 183 -8.91 -14.97 -7.00
N VAL A 184 -8.61 -13.81 -7.59
CA VAL A 184 -7.90 -13.74 -8.89
C VAL A 184 -6.72 -12.79 -8.79
N LEU A 185 -5.57 -13.22 -9.31
CA LEU A 185 -4.39 -12.38 -9.52
C LEU A 185 -4.30 -11.99 -11.00
N SER A 186 -4.27 -10.70 -11.29
CA SER A 186 -4.23 -10.18 -12.66
C SER A 186 -2.98 -9.33 -12.87
N ILE A 187 -2.30 -9.53 -13.99
CA ILE A 187 -1.06 -8.85 -14.33
C ILE A 187 -1.20 -8.26 -15.72
N PHE A 188 -0.89 -6.98 -15.83
CA PHE A 188 -0.90 -6.22 -17.08
C PHE A 188 0.47 -5.57 -17.28
N VAL A 189 0.81 -5.24 -18.53
CA VAL A 189 2.03 -4.48 -18.82
C VAL A 189 1.67 -3.10 -19.33
N PHE A 190 2.13 -2.08 -18.63
CA PHE A 190 2.13 -0.71 -19.09
C PHE A 190 3.41 -0.44 -19.88
N GLY A 191 3.26 -0.10 -21.15
CA GLY A 191 4.33 0.15 -22.10
C GLY A 191 3.83 1.10 -23.20
N ASP A 192 4.75 1.85 -23.81
CA ASP A 192 4.44 2.73 -24.95
C ASP A 192 3.32 3.77 -24.70
N GLY A 193 3.12 4.16 -23.43
CA GLY A 193 2.21 5.23 -23.01
C GLY A 193 0.83 4.77 -22.55
N SER A 194 0.51 3.48 -22.62
CA SER A 194 -0.75 2.92 -22.08
C SER A 194 -0.56 1.50 -21.56
N VAL A 195 -1.61 0.91 -20.99
CA VAL A 195 -1.64 -0.53 -20.73
C VAL A 195 -1.80 -1.26 -22.06
N GLY A 196 -0.91 -2.21 -22.34
CA GLY A 196 -0.95 -3.04 -23.55
C GLY A 196 -1.95 -4.20 -23.45
N PRO A 197 -2.18 -4.93 -24.56
CA PRO A 197 -3.14 -6.05 -24.59
C PRO A 197 -2.66 -7.29 -23.83
N GLN A 198 -1.36 -7.40 -23.54
CA GLN A 198 -0.78 -8.55 -22.84
C GLN A 198 -1.23 -8.56 -21.38
N SER A 199 -1.84 -9.65 -20.96
CA SER A 199 -2.24 -9.87 -19.58
C SER A 199 -2.13 -11.35 -19.19
N VAL A 200 -1.94 -11.59 -17.89
CA VAL A 200 -2.07 -12.90 -17.28
C VAL A 200 -3.08 -12.80 -16.15
N ILE A 201 -4.05 -13.71 -16.14
CA ILE A 201 -5.11 -13.79 -15.15
C ILE A 201 -5.04 -15.19 -14.54
N VAL A 202 -4.84 -15.26 -13.23
CA VAL A 202 -4.69 -16.52 -12.49
C VAL A 202 -5.74 -16.60 -11.40
N ALA A 203 -6.59 -17.60 -11.52
CA ALA A 203 -7.54 -17.99 -10.50
C ALA A 203 -6.81 -18.80 -9.40
N LEU A 204 -6.96 -18.43 -8.13
CA LEU A 204 -6.17 -19.02 -7.04
C LEU A 204 -6.74 -20.34 -6.51
N GLY A 205 -7.97 -20.69 -6.87
CA GLY A 205 -8.62 -21.95 -6.52
C GLY A 205 -9.46 -21.90 -5.24
N PRO A 206 -9.66 -23.05 -4.56
CA PRO A 206 -10.55 -23.16 -3.40
C PRO A 206 -9.95 -22.54 -2.13
N GLY A 207 -10.81 -22.19 -1.18
CA GLY A 207 -10.42 -21.70 0.14
C GLY A 207 -10.04 -22.82 1.11
N SER A 208 -9.53 -22.45 2.29
CA SER A 208 -9.05 -23.38 3.31
C SER A 208 -10.19 -24.07 4.07
N ASN A 209 -11.38 -23.48 4.04
CA ASN A 209 -12.57 -23.86 4.80
C ASN A 209 -12.39 -23.84 6.34
N VAL A 210 -11.31 -23.23 6.86
CA VAL A 210 -11.07 -23.15 8.31
C VAL A 210 -12.10 -22.24 8.98
N ASN A 211 -12.40 -21.10 8.36
CA ASN A 211 -13.56 -20.28 8.69
C ASN A 211 -14.49 -20.21 7.46
N PRO A 212 -15.54 -21.05 7.40
CA PRO A 212 -16.42 -21.10 6.23
C PRO A 212 -17.07 -19.75 5.85
N ASP A 213 -17.30 -18.85 6.80
CA ASP A 213 -17.89 -17.53 6.47
C ASP A 213 -16.93 -16.63 5.68
N ARG A 214 -15.64 -16.94 5.69
CA ARG A 214 -14.57 -16.11 5.11
C ARG A 214 -13.60 -16.86 4.20
N GLN A 215 -13.67 -18.19 4.14
CA GLN A 215 -12.63 -19.05 3.57
C GLN A 215 -13.19 -20.26 2.81
N ILE A 216 -14.42 -20.18 2.31
CA ILE A 216 -14.96 -21.20 1.38
C ILE A 216 -14.21 -21.17 0.04
N SER A 217 -13.87 -19.96 -0.44
CA SER A 217 -13.12 -19.70 -1.66
C SER A 217 -11.80 -18.99 -1.36
N SER A 218 -10.91 -18.91 -2.35
CA SER A 218 -9.76 -18.00 -2.29
C SER A 218 -10.21 -16.54 -2.29
N HIS A 219 -9.42 -15.69 -1.66
CA HIS A 219 -9.57 -14.24 -1.65
C HIS A 219 -8.21 -13.55 -1.77
N ALA A 220 -7.77 -13.28 -3.01
CA ALA A 220 -6.51 -12.60 -3.29
C ALA A 220 -6.59 -11.15 -2.80
N HIS A 221 -5.87 -10.81 -1.73
CA HIS A 221 -6.04 -9.52 -1.07
C HIS A 221 -4.88 -8.56 -1.34
N SER A 222 -3.66 -9.06 -1.54
CA SER A 222 -2.55 -8.22 -1.99
C SER A 222 -1.46 -9.03 -2.66
N ALA A 223 -0.56 -8.34 -3.36
CA ALA A 223 0.63 -8.95 -3.90
C ALA A 223 1.82 -8.02 -3.77
N SER A 224 3.02 -8.60 -3.70
CA SER A 224 4.28 -7.88 -3.64
C SER A 224 5.35 -8.63 -4.43
N VAL A 225 6.29 -7.90 -5.03
CA VAL A 225 7.44 -8.49 -5.72
C VAL A 225 8.71 -8.31 -4.92
N THR A 226 9.64 -9.25 -5.05
CA THR A 226 10.99 -9.12 -4.49
C THR A 226 11.68 -7.85 -5.00
N ARG A 227 12.33 -7.12 -4.10
CA ARG A 227 13.17 -5.98 -4.45
C ARG A 227 14.49 -6.46 -5.05
N HIS A 228 14.93 -5.81 -6.12
CA HIS A 228 16.26 -6.05 -6.71
C HIS A 228 16.96 -4.69 -6.91
N PRO A 229 18.30 -4.60 -6.75
CA PRO A 229 19.06 -3.34 -6.92
C PRO A 229 18.86 -2.68 -8.29
N SER A 230 18.59 -3.49 -9.31
CA SER A 230 18.23 -3.06 -10.66
C SER A 230 16.91 -3.75 -11.08
N PRO A 231 15.99 -3.10 -11.82
CA PRO A 231 14.75 -3.74 -12.25
C PRO A 231 15.03 -5.01 -13.07
N PRO A 232 14.73 -6.21 -12.55
CA PRO A 232 15.03 -7.43 -13.26
C PRO A 232 13.92 -7.72 -14.28
N SER A 233 14.23 -8.50 -15.31
CA SER A 233 13.20 -9.03 -16.20
C SER A 233 12.39 -10.15 -15.56
N SER A 234 12.93 -10.80 -14.52
CA SER A 234 12.29 -11.87 -13.76
C SER A 234 12.37 -11.61 -12.25
N MET A 235 11.26 -11.81 -11.55
CA MET A 235 11.13 -11.56 -10.11
C MET A 235 10.16 -12.56 -9.45
N ASP A 236 10.35 -12.80 -8.15
CA ASP A 236 9.34 -13.51 -7.37
C ASP A 236 8.19 -12.54 -7.08
N LEU A 237 6.97 -13.00 -7.35
CA LEU A 237 5.71 -12.33 -7.02
C LEU A 237 4.99 -13.18 -5.97
N CYS A 238 4.75 -12.63 -4.79
CA CYS A 238 4.00 -13.30 -3.73
C CYS A 238 2.63 -12.64 -3.57
N CYS A 239 1.57 -13.44 -3.69
CA CYS A 239 0.19 -13.02 -3.47
C CYS A 239 -0.31 -13.57 -2.13
N ALA A 240 -0.79 -12.68 -1.26
CA ALA A 240 -1.46 -13.04 -0.03
C ALA A 240 -2.92 -13.37 -0.33
N ASP A 241 -3.30 -14.62 -0.07
CA ASP A 241 -4.65 -15.12 -0.23
C ASP A 241 -5.27 -15.38 1.15
N LEU A 242 -6.23 -14.52 1.51
CA LEU A 242 -6.95 -14.57 2.77
C LEU A 242 -7.81 -15.83 2.87
N GLY A 243 -8.46 -16.18 1.76
CA GLY A 243 -9.48 -17.22 1.71
C GLY A 243 -8.89 -18.63 1.80
N SER A 244 -7.66 -18.83 1.32
CA SER A 244 -7.01 -20.14 1.36
C SER A 244 -5.93 -20.31 2.44
N ASP A 245 -5.69 -19.30 3.28
CA ASP A 245 -4.60 -19.30 4.29
C ASP A 245 -3.22 -19.57 3.66
N VAL A 246 -2.94 -19.01 2.48
CA VAL A 246 -1.64 -19.20 1.82
C VAL A 246 -1.06 -17.90 1.28
N ILE A 247 0.26 -17.89 1.16
CA ILE A 247 0.97 -17.03 0.22
C ILE A 247 1.25 -17.84 -1.04
N VAL A 248 0.67 -17.45 -2.18
CA VAL A 248 0.97 -18.07 -3.48
C VAL A 248 2.15 -17.34 -4.10
N ARG A 249 3.21 -18.06 -4.45
CA ARG A 249 4.38 -17.51 -5.12
C ARG A 249 4.35 -17.83 -6.60
N PHE A 250 4.71 -16.84 -7.38
CA PHE A 250 4.86 -16.91 -8.81
C PHE A 250 6.26 -16.47 -9.24
N SER A 251 6.78 -17.07 -10.30
CA SER A 251 7.86 -16.50 -11.10
C SER A 251 7.25 -15.61 -12.17
N LEU A 252 7.43 -14.30 -12.05
CA LEU A 252 6.95 -13.30 -13.01
C LEU A 252 8.11 -12.87 -13.91
N SER A 253 7.98 -13.06 -15.22
CA SER A 253 8.91 -12.56 -16.22
C SER A 253 8.21 -11.65 -17.22
N ILE A 254 8.76 -10.46 -17.43
CA ILE A 254 8.31 -9.50 -18.44
C ILE A 254 9.54 -9.11 -19.26
N THR A 255 9.49 -9.31 -20.58
CA THR A 255 10.61 -8.95 -21.47
C THR A 255 10.12 -8.27 -22.73
N ARG A 256 10.93 -7.38 -23.29
CA ARG A 256 10.74 -6.79 -24.61
C ARG A 256 11.74 -7.41 -25.58
N SER A 257 11.26 -7.92 -26.70
CA SER A 257 12.12 -8.43 -27.76
C SER A 257 12.92 -7.29 -28.40
N ASN A 258 14.24 -7.47 -28.50
CA ASN A 258 15.13 -6.51 -29.14
C ASN A 258 14.90 -6.38 -30.66
N GLU A 259 14.36 -7.42 -31.31
CA GLU A 259 14.22 -7.48 -32.77
C GLU A 259 12.95 -6.79 -33.28
N CYS A 260 11.83 -6.99 -32.57
CA CYS A 260 10.50 -6.51 -33.00
C CYS A 260 9.81 -5.58 -32.00
N GLY A 261 10.37 -5.37 -30.80
CA GLY A 261 9.76 -4.56 -29.74
C GLY A 261 8.56 -5.21 -29.04
N GLU A 262 8.23 -6.46 -29.38
CA GLU A 262 7.11 -7.20 -28.78
C GLU A 262 7.36 -7.48 -27.30
N ILE A 263 6.33 -7.26 -26.47
CA ILE A 263 6.37 -7.53 -25.04
C ILE A 263 5.86 -8.95 -24.80
N SER A 264 6.63 -9.77 -24.09
CA SER A 264 6.20 -11.05 -23.55
C SER A 264 6.02 -10.95 -22.03
N LEU A 265 4.94 -11.56 -21.55
CA LEU A 265 4.59 -11.66 -20.13
C LEU A 265 4.37 -13.13 -19.80
N SER A 266 5.06 -13.65 -18.80
CA SER A 266 4.80 -14.97 -18.22
C SER A 266 4.74 -14.89 -16.70
N CYS A 267 3.80 -15.64 -16.12
CA CYS A 267 3.64 -15.76 -14.68
C CYS A 267 3.28 -17.22 -14.39
N ALA A 268 4.13 -17.92 -13.64
CA ALA A 268 3.96 -19.32 -13.33
C ALA A 268 3.98 -19.52 -11.81
N GLU A 269 2.97 -20.20 -11.27
CA GLU A 269 2.95 -20.58 -9.86
C GLU A 269 4.13 -21.53 -9.58
N THR A 270 4.91 -21.23 -8.54
CA THR A 270 6.09 -22.00 -8.16
C THR A 270 5.96 -22.65 -6.79
N GLU A 271 5.17 -22.05 -5.89
CA GLU A 271 5.08 -22.50 -4.49
C GLU A 271 3.80 -21.95 -3.83
N ARG A 272 3.26 -22.70 -2.87
CA ARG A 272 2.24 -22.23 -1.93
C ARG A 272 2.76 -22.38 -0.51
N ILE A 273 2.86 -21.26 0.22
CA ILE A 273 3.34 -21.23 1.59
C ILE A 273 2.14 -21.14 2.51
N SER A 274 1.90 -22.17 3.33
CA SER A 274 0.80 -22.15 4.29
C SER A 274 1.06 -21.14 5.40
N ALA A 275 0.10 -20.24 5.59
CA ALA A 275 -0.01 -19.44 6.79
C ALA A 275 -0.68 -20.25 7.91
N PRO A 276 -0.64 -19.78 9.17
CA PRO A 276 -1.41 -20.41 10.24
C PRO A 276 -2.89 -20.55 9.86
N PRO A 277 -3.55 -21.70 10.12
CA PRO A 277 -4.95 -21.90 9.76
C PRO A 277 -5.89 -20.84 10.35
N GLY A 278 -6.80 -20.31 9.52
CA GLY A 278 -7.77 -19.30 9.93
C GLY A 278 -7.19 -17.92 10.21
N SER A 279 -5.97 -17.64 9.72
CA SER A 279 -5.27 -16.38 9.97
C SER A 279 -5.51 -15.34 8.88
N GLY A 280 -5.81 -15.78 7.66
CA GLY A 280 -6.18 -14.91 6.54
C GLY A 280 -5.09 -13.89 6.16
N PRO A 281 -4.04 -14.29 5.41
CA PRO A 281 -3.05 -13.37 4.85
C PRO A 281 -3.70 -12.25 4.03
N ARG A 282 -3.40 -10.98 4.38
CA ARG A 282 -4.11 -9.82 3.83
C ARG A 282 -3.20 -8.87 3.08
N SER A 283 -2.24 -8.26 3.77
CA SER A 283 -1.21 -7.41 3.15
C SER A 283 0.14 -8.14 3.17
N ILE A 284 0.93 -7.97 2.12
CA ILE A 284 2.31 -8.45 2.06
C ILE A 284 3.23 -7.34 1.53
N MET A 285 4.38 -7.15 2.17
CA MET A 285 5.40 -6.22 1.71
C MET A 285 6.81 -6.78 1.93
N PHE A 286 7.59 -6.87 0.85
CA PHE A 286 9.01 -7.17 0.92
C PHE A 286 9.79 -6.02 1.57
N ASN A 287 10.77 -6.39 2.42
CA ASN A 287 11.63 -5.47 3.10
C ASN A 287 12.51 -4.70 2.09
N PRO A 288 12.63 -3.37 2.19
CA PRO A 288 13.34 -2.56 1.19
C PRO A 288 14.86 -2.77 1.21
N VAL A 289 15.42 -3.27 2.30
CA VAL A 289 16.86 -3.52 2.45
C VAL A 289 17.18 -5.02 2.39
N PHE A 290 16.38 -5.84 3.07
CA PHE A 290 16.53 -7.29 3.11
C PHE A 290 15.52 -7.95 2.16
N GLY A 291 15.75 -7.84 0.85
CA GLY A 291 14.76 -8.18 -0.19
C GLY A 291 14.20 -9.61 -0.18
N ASP A 292 14.84 -10.53 0.55
CA ASP A 292 14.37 -11.91 0.75
C ASP A 292 13.36 -12.06 1.89
N ILE A 293 13.03 -10.99 2.63
CA ILE A 293 12.11 -11.01 3.77
C ILE A 293 10.86 -10.23 3.42
N ALA A 294 9.69 -10.78 3.76
CA ALA A 294 8.43 -10.05 3.69
C ALA A 294 7.73 -10.03 5.05
N ILE A 295 7.03 -8.93 5.33
CA ILE A 295 6.03 -8.87 6.38
C ILE A 295 4.66 -9.16 5.77
N VAL A 296 3.90 -10.00 6.46
CA VAL A 296 2.53 -10.38 6.12
C VAL A 296 1.62 -9.96 7.27
N SER A 297 0.58 -9.19 6.96
CA SER A 297 -0.52 -8.95 7.90
C SER A 297 -1.50 -10.12 7.84
N LEU A 298 -1.83 -10.68 9.00
CA LEU A 298 -2.81 -11.76 9.16
C LEU A 298 -4.10 -11.17 9.72
N GLU A 299 -5.08 -10.98 8.83
CA GLU A 299 -6.30 -10.22 9.08
C GLU A 299 -7.09 -10.79 10.27
N MET A 300 -7.35 -12.09 10.24
CA MET A 300 -8.36 -12.73 11.09
C MET A 300 -7.84 -13.02 12.50
N THR A 301 -6.52 -12.95 12.69
CA THR A 301 -5.88 -13.16 14.01
C THR A 301 -5.29 -11.90 14.60
N ALA A 302 -5.34 -10.76 13.90
CA ALA A 302 -4.70 -9.51 14.30
C ALA A 302 -3.21 -9.69 14.60
N GLN A 303 -2.48 -10.33 13.69
CA GLN A 303 -1.06 -10.64 13.83
C GLN A 303 -0.27 -10.14 12.62
N VAL A 304 1.04 -10.04 12.78
CA VAL A 304 2.00 -9.97 11.68
C VAL A 304 2.88 -11.20 11.68
N TRP A 305 3.24 -11.65 10.49
CA TRP A 305 4.08 -12.81 10.27
C TRP A 305 5.20 -12.47 9.31
N LEU A 306 6.42 -12.94 9.61
CA LEU A 306 7.55 -12.77 8.73
C LEU A 306 7.79 -14.06 7.94
N ILE A 307 8.03 -13.91 6.66
CA ILE A 307 8.53 -14.99 5.80
C ILE A 307 9.87 -14.59 5.20
N ARG A 308 10.71 -15.58 4.94
CA ARG A 308 12.03 -15.39 4.34
C ARG A 308 12.26 -16.41 3.23
N LYS A 309 12.93 -15.99 2.15
CA LYS A 309 13.44 -16.91 1.13
C LYS A 309 14.59 -17.74 1.69
N SER A 310 14.41 -19.05 1.72
CA SER A 310 15.42 -20.00 2.18
C SER A 310 16.55 -20.09 1.17
N ALA A 311 17.78 -19.84 1.61
CA ALA A 311 18.97 -20.02 0.78
C ALA A 311 19.20 -21.49 0.37
N LYS A 312 18.59 -22.44 1.10
CA LYS A 312 18.76 -23.88 0.86
C LYS A 312 17.80 -24.42 -0.19
N THR A 313 16.52 -24.08 -0.08
CA THR A 313 15.47 -24.61 -0.95
C THR A 313 15.11 -23.66 -2.09
N GLY A 314 15.45 -22.37 -1.96
CA GLY A 314 14.97 -21.31 -2.84
C GLY A 314 13.49 -20.97 -2.62
N GLY A 315 12.77 -21.71 -1.77
CA GLY A 315 11.38 -21.49 -1.34
C GLY A 315 11.26 -20.46 -0.22
N TYR A 316 10.05 -20.15 0.23
CA TYR A 316 9.83 -19.27 1.39
C TYR A 316 9.43 -20.06 2.63
N GLU A 317 10.01 -19.69 3.77
CA GLU A 317 9.73 -20.29 5.07
C GLU A 317 9.38 -19.23 6.11
N SER A 318 8.71 -19.64 7.18
CA SER A 318 8.41 -18.77 8.31
C SER A 318 9.71 -18.29 8.99
N LEU A 319 9.78 -16.99 9.28
CA LEU A 319 10.81 -16.40 10.12
C LEU A 319 10.24 -16.17 11.54
N GLY A 320 9.95 -17.28 12.22
CA GLY A 320 9.33 -17.31 13.55
C GLY A 320 7.80 -17.35 13.52
N GLU A 321 7.23 -17.39 14.73
CA GLU A 321 5.79 -17.39 14.94
C GLU A 321 5.17 -16.00 14.68
N PRO A 322 3.89 -15.93 14.26
CA PRO A 322 3.18 -14.67 14.14
C PRO A 322 3.10 -13.90 15.47
N VAL A 323 3.26 -12.58 15.40
CA VAL A 323 3.29 -11.68 16.55
C VAL A 323 2.01 -10.86 16.62
N SER A 324 1.38 -10.79 17.80
CA SER A 324 0.09 -10.09 17.97
C SER A 324 0.22 -8.57 17.89
N LEU A 325 -0.75 -7.95 17.22
CA LEU A 325 -0.96 -6.51 17.16
C LEU A 325 -1.77 -5.99 18.34
N LEU A 326 -2.29 -6.86 19.20
CA LEU A 326 -3.18 -6.50 20.30
C LEU A 326 -2.44 -6.52 21.65
N PRO A 327 -2.88 -5.73 22.64
CA PRO A 327 -2.46 -5.91 24.02
C PRO A 327 -2.83 -7.31 24.53
N GLN A 328 -2.05 -7.81 25.49
CA GLN A 328 -2.43 -9.04 26.18
C GLN A 328 -3.79 -8.86 26.86
N ASN A 329 -4.67 -9.85 26.71
CA ASN A 329 -6.03 -9.85 27.27
C ASN A 329 -6.95 -8.73 26.73
N TRP A 330 -6.72 -8.25 25.50
CA TRP A 330 -7.65 -7.36 24.81
C TRP A 330 -8.30 -8.05 23.60
N PRO A 331 -9.61 -7.81 23.36
CA PRO A 331 -10.56 -7.18 24.27
C PRO A 331 -10.93 -8.15 25.40
N LYS A 332 -11.52 -7.64 26.49
CA LYS A 332 -12.12 -8.53 27.49
C LYS A 332 -13.39 -9.14 26.90
N GLU A 333 -13.77 -10.34 27.33
CA GLU A 333 -15.01 -10.99 26.88
C GLU A 333 -16.27 -10.15 27.12
N SER A 334 -16.23 -9.26 28.11
CA SER A 334 -17.31 -8.32 28.43
C SER A 334 -17.38 -7.09 27.53
N ASP A 335 -16.31 -6.80 26.79
CA ASP A 335 -16.24 -5.61 25.93
C ASP A 335 -17.06 -5.85 24.66
N GLU A 336 -17.71 -4.82 24.14
CA GLU A 336 -18.53 -4.94 22.93
C GLU A 336 -17.72 -5.47 21.73
N ASP A 337 -16.46 -5.05 21.63
CA ASP A 337 -15.51 -5.45 20.59
C ASP A 337 -15.28 -6.96 20.53
N TYR A 338 -15.44 -7.67 21.65
CA TYR A 338 -15.22 -9.11 21.70
C TYR A 338 -16.18 -9.88 20.77
N ARG A 339 -17.38 -9.34 20.55
CA ARG A 339 -18.39 -9.96 19.67
C ARG A 339 -17.99 -9.91 18.18
N PHE A 340 -17.01 -9.09 17.82
CA PHE A 340 -16.50 -8.93 16.47
C PHE A 340 -15.17 -9.68 16.31
N ASN A 341 -15.23 -11.00 16.14
CA ASN A 341 -14.06 -11.89 16.05
C ASN A 341 -13.08 -11.76 17.23
N HIS A 342 -13.60 -11.59 18.45
CA HIS A 342 -12.78 -11.40 19.66
C HIS A 342 -11.81 -10.20 19.51
N GLY A 343 -12.24 -9.12 18.86
CA GLY A 343 -11.40 -7.94 18.62
C GLY A 343 -10.36 -8.07 17.49
N ARG A 344 -10.26 -9.24 16.83
CA ARG A 344 -9.11 -9.57 15.98
C ARG A 344 -9.35 -9.17 14.52
N TRP A 345 -8.84 -8.00 14.15
CA TRP A 345 -8.81 -7.55 12.77
C TRP A 345 -7.54 -6.76 12.47
N ALA A 346 -6.55 -7.37 11.81
CA ALA A 346 -5.45 -6.60 11.21
C ALA A 346 -5.91 -5.95 9.89
N SER A 347 -5.11 -5.00 9.41
CA SER A 347 -5.24 -4.44 8.07
C SER A 347 -3.89 -4.41 7.36
N ASP A 348 -3.24 -3.27 7.29
CA ASP A 348 -2.05 -3.06 6.49
C ASP A 348 -0.77 -3.16 7.32
N ALA A 349 0.34 -3.47 6.67
CA ALA A 349 1.66 -3.59 7.27
C ALA A 349 2.73 -3.11 6.30
N LEU A 350 3.66 -2.28 6.77
CA LEU A 350 4.72 -1.72 5.94
C LEU A 350 6.06 -1.63 6.68
N TRP A 351 7.12 -1.47 5.90
CA TRP A 351 8.49 -1.30 6.39
C TRP A 351 8.94 0.16 6.34
N SER A 352 9.77 0.56 7.30
CA SER A 352 10.64 1.73 7.18
C SER A 352 11.60 1.59 6.00
N PRO A 353 12.08 2.69 5.37
CA PRO A 353 13.03 2.63 4.26
C PRO A 353 14.36 1.97 4.63
N CYS A 354 14.76 2.05 5.90
CA CYS A 354 15.97 1.38 6.41
C CYS A 354 15.79 -0.12 6.67
N GLY A 355 14.58 -0.66 6.49
CA GLY A 355 14.26 -2.08 6.67
C GLY A 355 14.28 -2.56 8.13
N LYS A 356 14.52 -1.68 9.11
CA LYS A 356 14.67 -2.06 10.53
C LYS A 356 13.39 -1.99 11.34
N PHE A 357 12.39 -1.23 10.89
CA PHE A 357 11.13 -1.07 11.61
C PHE A 357 9.95 -1.47 10.74
N ALA A 358 9.02 -2.21 11.34
CA ALA A 358 7.74 -2.58 10.75
C ALA A 358 6.60 -1.88 11.50
N TYR A 359 5.56 -1.51 10.75
CA TYR A 359 4.38 -0.83 11.26
C TYR A 359 3.18 -1.59 10.76
N ALA A 360 2.27 -1.97 11.66
CA ALA A 360 1.09 -2.72 11.30
C ALA A 360 -0.15 -2.23 12.05
N ALA A 361 -1.26 -2.14 11.34
CA ALA A 361 -2.50 -1.59 11.84
C ALA A 361 -3.49 -2.68 12.26
N ALA A 362 -4.22 -2.42 13.35
CA ALA A 362 -5.35 -3.21 13.80
C ALA A 362 -6.62 -2.36 13.73
N ARG A 363 -7.63 -2.84 12.98
CA ARG A 363 -8.85 -2.10 12.62
C ARG A 363 -9.75 -1.85 13.82
N LEU A 364 -10.09 -2.87 14.59
CA LEU A 364 -11.04 -2.72 15.71
C LEU A 364 -10.39 -2.09 16.94
N HIS A 365 -9.11 -2.40 17.21
CA HIS A 365 -8.34 -1.74 18.26
C HIS A 365 -7.94 -0.30 17.91
N ASN A 366 -8.05 0.10 16.63
CA ASN A 366 -7.70 1.43 16.13
C ASN A 366 -6.26 1.85 16.49
N SER A 367 -5.30 0.97 16.22
CA SER A 367 -3.90 1.22 16.58
C SER A 367 -2.90 0.84 15.51
N ILE A 368 -1.74 1.52 15.51
CA ILE A 368 -0.51 1.06 14.87
C ILE A 368 0.38 0.43 15.94
N THR A 369 0.87 -0.77 15.67
CA THR A 369 1.96 -1.39 16.43
C THR A 369 3.26 -1.25 15.65
N VAL A 370 4.30 -0.77 16.33
CA VAL A 370 5.67 -0.63 15.83
C VAL A 370 6.51 -1.79 16.33
N PHE A 371 7.23 -2.43 15.41
CA PHE A 371 8.21 -3.47 15.71
C PHE A 371 9.57 -3.11 15.17
N ASN A 372 10.62 -3.61 15.84
CA ASN A 372 11.98 -3.58 15.36
C ASN A 372 12.40 -4.97 14.88
N LEU A 373 13.05 -5.02 13.72
CA LEU A 373 13.74 -6.18 13.17
C LEU A 373 15.25 -5.97 13.38
N SER A 374 15.84 -6.81 14.23
CA SER A 374 17.28 -6.81 14.51
C SER A 374 17.97 -7.97 13.82
N THR A 375 19.20 -7.74 13.38
CA THR A 375 20.06 -8.76 12.78
C THR A 375 21.01 -9.34 13.83
N ILE A 376 21.21 -10.64 13.82
CA ILE A 376 22.23 -11.31 14.62
C ILE A 376 23.54 -11.23 13.84
N ALA A 377 24.54 -10.54 14.40
CA ALA A 377 25.85 -10.46 13.78
C ALA A 377 26.61 -11.78 13.98
N ASP A 378 26.60 -12.65 12.97
CA ASP A 378 27.54 -13.76 12.88
C ASP A 378 28.69 -13.37 11.94
N SER A 379 29.86 -13.09 12.50
CA SER A 379 31.08 -12.76 11.75
C SER A 379 31.61 -13.93 10.88
N SER A 380 31.01 -15.12 10.98
CA SER A 380 31.43 -16.33 10.27
C SER A 380 30.46 -16.79 9.17
N SER A 381 29.26 -16.20 9.06
CA SER A 381 28.27 -16.57 8.05
C SER A 381 28.13 -15.51 6.95
N MET A 382 27.97 -15.96 5.70
CA MET A 382 27.48 -15.12 4.60
C MET A 382 25.97 -14.88 4.67
N SER A 383 25.24 -15.56 5.57
CA SER A 383 23.81 -15.33 5.82
C SER A 383 23.59 -14.35 6.98
N VAL A 384 22.72 -13.36 6.76
CA VAL A 384 22.18 -12.54 7.84
C VAL A 384 21.10 -13.36 8.55
N GLU A 385 21.23 -13.53 9.86
CA GLU A 385 20.19 -14.09 10.72
C GLU A 385 19.42 -12.97 11.42
N PHE A 386 18.17 -13.23 11.78
CA PHE A 386 17.26 -12.23 12.33
C PHE A 386 16.71 -12.67 13.67
N GLU A 387 16.60 -11.72 14.58
CA GLU A 387 15.83 -11.91 15.81
C GLU A 387 14.32 -11.84 15.49
N PRO A 388 13.45 -12.46 16.31
CA PRO A 388 12.02 -12.23 16.25
C PRO A 388 11.68 -10.75 16.33
N LEU A 389 10.57 -10.34 15.70
CA LEU A 389 10.09 -8.95 15.79
C LEU A 389 9.94 -8.51 17.24
N ARG A 390 10.66 -7.46 17.61
CA ARG A 390 10.59 -6.87 18.95
C ARG A 390 9.58 -5.75 18.98
N PHE A 391 8.62 -5.82 19.90
CA PHE A 391 7.69 -4.72 20.17
C PHE A 391 8.45 -3.44 20.59
N VAL A 392 8.11 -2.32 19.95
CA VAL A 392 8.64 -0.98 20.27
C VAL A 392 7.56 -0.13 20.92
N GLN A 393 6.43 0.04 20.24
CA GLN A 393 5.36 0.95 20.63
C GLN A 393 4.02 0.47 20.08
N ARG A 394 2.93 0.85 20.74
CA ARG A 394 1.58 0.80 20.18
C ARG A 394 0.89 2.11 20.47
N VAL A 395 0.33 2.73 19.45
CA VAL A 395 -0.37 4.02 19.57
C VAL A 395 -1.73 3.94 18.90
N SER A 396 -2.65 4.76 19.42
CA SER A 396 -3.89 5.09 18.72
C SER A 396 -3.58 5.58 17.31
N THR A 397 -4.42 5.19 16.36
CA THR A 397 -4.35 5.75 15.01
C THR A 397 -5.10 7.06 14.86
N GLU A 398 -5.67 7.60 15.93
CA GLU A 398 -6.41 8.85 15.92
C GLU A 398 -7.55 8.85 14.90
N GLY A 399 -8.23 7.72 14.77
CA GLY A 399 -9.31 7.47 13.80
C GLY A 399 -9.83 6.04 13.95
N LEU A 400 -10.89 5.69 13.22
CA LEU A 400 -11.57 4.40 13.32
C LEU A 400 -11.40 3.55 12.05
N THR A 401 -11.04 2.28 12.24
CA THR A 401 -10.77 1.30 11.18
C THR A 401 -9.65 1.77 10.25
N PRO A 402 -8.39 1.82 10.75
CA PRO A 402 -7.22 2.07 9.90
C PRO A 402 -7.13 1.01 8.81
N ARG A 403 -7.53 1.33 7.57
CA ARG A 403 -7.64 0.35 6.47
C ARG A 403 -6.36 0.23 5.65
N CYS A 404 -5.67 1.35 5.47
CA CYS A 404 -4.47 1.47 4.66
C CYS A 404 -3.42 2.34 5.36
N LEU A 405 -2.17 1.90 5.30
CA LEU A 405 -1.01 2.67 5.74
C LEU A 405 -0.23 3.17 4.52
N CYS A 406 0.34 4.36 4.64
CA CYS A 406 1.29 4.87 3.67
C CYS A 406 2.47 5.51 4.38
N MET A 407 3.67 5.15 3.95
CA MET A 407 4.89 5.79 4.40
C MET A 407 5.41 6.73 3.31
N SER A 408 5.79 7.95 3.72
CA SER A 408 6.52 8.87 2.85
C SER A 408 7.84 8.25 2.35
N GLU A 409 8.33 8.68 1.19
CA GLU A 409 9.52 8.07 0.56
C GLU A 409 10.77 8.12 1.45
N CYS A 410 11.01 9.24 2.14
CA CYS A 410 12.10 9.34 3.13
C CYS A 410 11.74 8.69 4.48
N GLY A 411 10.46 8.36 4.66
CA GLY A 411 9.92 7.69 5.82
C GLY A 411 9.68 8.57 7.04
N GLN A 412 9.92 9.88 6.95
CA GLN A 412 9.70 10.79 8.08
C GLN A 412 8.25 10.82 8.58
N PHE A 413 7.30 10.46 7.72
CA PHE A 413 5.88 10.45 8.04
C PHE A 413 5.21 9.13 7.67
N ILE A 414 4.22 8.75 8.48
CA ILE A 414 3.25 7.67 8.23
C ILE A 414 1.85 8.27 8.20
N PHE A 415 1.04 7.82 7.25
CA PHE A 415 -0.34 8.24 7.06
C PHE A 415 -1.25 7.03 7.15
N VAL A 416 -2.45 7.26 7.64
CA VAL A 416 -3.46 6.22 7.87
C VAL A 416 -4.78 6.70 7.31
N ALA A 417 -5.38 5.91 6.42
CA ALA A 417 -6.75 6.14 5.97
C ALA A 417 -7.74 5.40 6.88
N HIS A 418 -8.71 6.14 7.42
CA HIS A 418 -9.71 5.63 8.35
C HIS A 418 -11.06 5.50 7.68
N GLN A 419 -11.49 4.25 7.51
CA GLN A 419 -12.72 3.96 6.78
C GLN A 419 -13.95 4.45 7.54
N HIS A 420 -13.97 4.29 8.88
CA HIS A 420 -15.18 4.45 9.70
C HIS A 420 -15.26 5.79 10.42
N SER A 421 -14.15 6.52 10.57
CA SER A 421 -14.18 7.90 11.10
C SER A 421 -14.12 8.98 10.02
N HIS A 422 -13.99 8.57 8.75
CA HIS A 422 -13.94 9.49 7.60
C HIS A 422 -12.81 10.51 7.74
N ASP A 423 -11.60 10.04 7.97
CA ASP A 423 -10.43 10.91 8.08
C ASP A 423 -9.12 10.22 7.64
N ILE A 424 -8.10 11.04 7.47
CA ILE A 424 -6.71 10.63 7.36
C ILE A 424 -5.97 11.22 8.56
N SER A 425 -5.12 10.43 9.21
CA SER A 425 -4.20 10.90 10.25
C SER A 425 -2.75 10.81 9.78
N SER A 426 -1.91 11.77 10.15
CA SER A 426 -0.47 11.75 9.92
C SER A 426 0.32 11.62 11.23
N PHE A 427 1.46 10.92 11.15
CA PHE A 427 2.36 10.66 12.26
C PHE A 427 3.80 10.94 11.85
N GLY A 428 4.56 11.58 12.73
CA GLY A 428 6.01 11.77 12.57
C GLY A 428 6.75 10.55 13.10
N ARG A 429 7.77 10.09 12.36
CA ARG A 429 8.60 8.96 12.76
C ARG A 429 9.96 9.42 13.29
N ASN A 430 10.33 8.93 14.46
CA ASN A 430 11.71 8.95 14.91
C ASN A 430 12.52 7.86 14.19
N GLU A 431 13.48 8.27 13.35
CA GLU A 431 14.26 7.34 12.53
C GLU A 431 15.17 6.41 13.33
N SER A 432 15.54 6.79 14.56
CA SER A 432 16.52 6.07 15.38
C SER A 432 15.93 4.86 16.09
N ASP A 433 14.69 4.97 16.56
CA ASP A 433 13.99 3.94 17.35
C ASP A 433 12.66 3.48 16.73
N GLY A 434 12.23 4.10 15.63
CA GLY A 434 11.02 3.75 14.90
C GLY A 434 9.73 4.23 15.57
N THR A 435 9.79 4.92 16.72
CA THR A 435 8.60 5.45 17.39
C THR A 435 7.88 6.46 16.52
N ILE A 436 6.58 6.58 16.74
CA ILE A 436 5.71 7.51 16.01
C ILE A 436 4.87 8.36 16.94
N GLU A 437 4.63 9.60 16.52
CA GLU A 437 3.82 10.58 17.24
C GLU A 437 2.82 11.24 16.29
N PHE A 438 1.58 11.43 16.77
CA PHE A 438 0.53 12.08 15.99
C PHE A 438 0.91 13.52 15.64
N ILE A 439 0.57 13.96 14.44
CA ILE A 439 0.81 15.33 13.95
C ILE A 439 -0.53 15.99 13.63
N ASP A 440 -1.27 15.44 12.68
CA ASP A 440 -2.43 16.11 12.11
C ASP A 440 -3.51 15.12 11.65
N ARG A 441 -4.74 15.62 11.49
CA ARG A 441 -5.89 14.88 10.98
C ARG A 441 -6.64 15.72 9.96
N LEU A 442 -6.99 15.09 8.84
CA LEU A 442 -7.78 15.69 7.76
C LEU A 442 -9.09 14.91 7.60
N ASP A 443 -10.24 15.59 7.72
CA ASP A 443 -11.55 14.97 7.48
C ASP A 443 -11.69 14.64 5.99
N VAL A 444 -11.88 13.35 5.67
CA VAL A 444 -11.99 12.81 4.32
C VAL A 444 -13.08 11.73 4.30
N PRO A 445 -14.20 11.95 3.58
CA PRO A 445 -15.30 11.00 3.52
C PRO A 445 -14.88 9.59 3.10
N ASN A 446 -14.98 8.63 4.02
CA ASN A 446 -14.85 7.18 3.76
C ASN A 446 -13.52 6.82 3.09
N ALA A 447 -12.43 7.34 3.67
CA ALA A 447 -11.07 7.16 3.19
C ALA A 447 -10.66 5.67 3.22
N ALA A 448 -10.39 5.10 2.05
CA ALA A 448 -10.06 3.69 1.89
C ALA A 448 -8.55 3.45 1.72
N CYS A 449 -7.90 4.31 0.95
CA CYS A 449 -6.50 4.19 0.58
C CYS A 449 -5.85 5.57 0.52
N VAL A 450 -4.63 5.68 1.04
CA VAL A 450 -3.80 6.88 0.94
C VAL A 450 -2.46 6.52 0.28
N LYS A 451 -1.98 7.35 -0.65
CA LYS A 451 -0.62 7.27 -1.21
C LYS A 451 -0.01 8.67 -1.34
N LEU A 452 1.32 8.73 -1.34
CA LEU A 452 2.08 9.97 -1.43
C LEU A 452 3.04 9.93 -2.62
N ILE A 453 3.31 11.10 -3.17
CA ILE A 453 4.35 11.33 -4.16
C ILE A 453 5.09 12.63 -3.84
N ARG A 454 6.38 12.71 -4.19
CA ARG A 454 7.08 14.00 -4.13
C ARG A 454 6.56 14.93 -5.24
N PRO A 455 6.39 16.24 -4.98
CA PRO A 455 5.83 17.14 -5.97
C PRO A 455 6.70 17.31 -7.22
N ASP A 456 8.02 17.09 -7.11
CA ASP A 456 8.94 17.11 -8.26
C ASP A 456 8.76 15.89 -9.18
N CYS A 457 8.10 14.83 -8.72
CA CYS A 457 7.75 13.66 -9.53
C CYS A 457 6.42 13.80 -10.28
N ILE A 458 5.72 14.93 -10.12
CA ILE A 458 4.50 15.25 -10.88
C ILE A 458 4.86 16.20 -12.02
N GLY A 459 4.41 15.90 -13.24
CA GLY A 459 4.63 16.74 -14.42
C GLY A 459 4.08 18.16 -14.23
N GLN A 460 4.82 19.16 -14.73
CA GLN A 460 4.29 20.51 -14.88
C GLN A 460 3.58 20.61 -16.23
N HIS A 461 2.38 21.21 -16.23
CA HIS A 461 1.65 21.52 -17.46
C HIS A 461 1.96 22.91 -17.99
#